data_AF-A0A1X2A7N4-F1
#
_entry.id   AF-A0A1X2A7N4-F1
#
_cell.length_a   1.000
_cell.length_b   1.000
_cell.length_c   1.000
_cell.angle_alpha   90.00
_cell.angle_beta   90.00
_cell.angle_gamma   90.00
#
_symmetry.space_group_name_H-M   'P 1'
#
loop_
_entity.id
_entity.type
_entity.pdbx_description
1 polymer ?
#
loop_
_entity_poly.entity_id
_entity_poly.type
_entity_poly.pdbx_seq_one_letter_code
_entity_poly.pdbx_strand_id
1 'polypeptide(L)'
;MSATQNPTRAAVDIDNDVELITQQIKALKELAQQDDAEAISEGQRYDFSIRWGTVLAGRLRRLVHYSSLGRLNEADERRFHALRDELRTLSHLIDRFRLAQPDFTDRPPARAKRFRPRR
;
A
#
# COMPACT_ATOMS: atom_id res chain seq x y z
N MET A 1 -4.14 -40.59 -22.41
CA MET A 1 -4.64 -39.19 -22.44
C MET A 1 -3.86 -38.41 -21.40
N SER A 2 -2.89 -37.60 -21.85
CA SER A 2 -2.03 -36.80 -20.98
C SER A 2 -2.79 -35.56 -20.53
N ALA A 3 -3.18 -35.52 -19.26
CA ALA A 3 -3.67 -34.30 -18.63
C ALA A 3 -2.47 -33.37 -18.42
N THR A 4 -2.40 -32.32 -19.24
CA THR A 4 -1.47 -31.22 -19.11
C THR A 4 -1.67 -30.59 -17.74
N GLN A 5 -0.80 -30.89 -16.79
CA GLN A 5 -0.68 -30.09 -15.57
C GLN A 5 -0.17 -28.72 -16.02
N ASN A 6 -1.10 -27.76 -16.14
CA ASN A 6 -0.74 -26.35 -16.17
C ASN A 6 0.10 -26.12 -14.91
N PRO A 7 1.35 -25.64 -14.99
CA PRO A 7 2.12 -25.33 -13.80
C PRO A 7 1.33 -24.24 -13.08
N THR A 8 0.70 -24.61 -11.97
CA THR A 8 0.10 -23.70 -11.01
C THR A 8 1.16 -22.66 -10.73
N ARG A 9 0.98 -21.45 -11.27
CA ARG A 9 1.90 -20.34 -11.06
C ARG A 9 2.02 -20.20 -9.54
N ALA A 10 3.20 -20.47 -8.99
CA ALA A 10 3.39 -20.52 -7.54
C ALA A 10 2.74 -19.28 -6.92
N ALA A 11 1.83 -19.48 -5.96
CA ALA A 11 1.13 -18.40 -5.30
C ALA A 11 2.17 -17.45 -4.68
N VAL A 12 1.98 -16.16 -4.90
CA VAL A 12 2.88 -15.14 -4.34
C VAL A 12 2.54 -14.95 -2.86
N ASP A 13 3.56 -14.97 -2.01
CA ASP A 13 3.40 -14.65 -0.60
C ASP A 13 3.23 -13.13 -0.43
N ILE A 14 2.15 -12.75 0.25
CA ILE A 14 1.79 -11.36 0.54
C ILE A 14 1.72 -11.05 2.05
N ASP A 15 2.04 -12.00 2.92
CA ASP A 15 1.81 -11.85 4.36
C ASP A 15 2.52 -10.61 4.93
N ASN A 16 3.80 -10.46 4.59
CA ASN A 16 4.59 -9.31 5.00
C ASN A 16 4.11 -7.98 4.37
N ASP A 17 3.53 -8.00 3.17
CA ASP A 17 2.94 -6.78 2.57
C ASP A 17 1.72 -6.33 3.35
N VAL A 18 0.81 -7.27 3.63
CA VAL A 18 -0.42 -7.03 4.39
C VAL A 18 -0.07 -6.57 5.81
N GLU A 19 0.84 -7.27 6.48
CA GLU A 19 1.25 -6.92 7.85
C GLU A 19 1.79 -5.49 7.95
N LEU A 20 2.72 -5.11 7.06
CA LEU A 20 3.30 -3.77 7.09
C LEU A 20 2.27 -2.67 6.83
N ILE A 21 1.31 -2.88 5.93
CA ILE A 21 0.24 -1.91 5.68
C ILE A 21 -0.69 -1.83 6.89
N THR A 22 -1.09 -2.96 7.48
CA THR A 22 -1.93 -2.99 8.68
C THR A 22 -1.25 -2.28 9.86
N GLN A 23 0.07 -2.46 10.04
CA GLN A 23 0.84 -1.74 11.04
C GLN A 23 0.82 -0.22 10.81
N GLN A 24 0.94 0.24 9.56
CA GLN A 24 0.83 1.68 9.25
C GLN A 24 -0.59 2.22 9.46
N ILE A 25 -1.63 1.44 9.17
CA ILE A 25 -3.01 1.80 9.46
C ILE A 25 -3.22 1.99 10.97
N LYS A 26 -2.73 1.04 11.78
CA LYS A 26 -2.79 1.13 13.24
C LYS A 26 -2.06 2.39 13.73
N ALA A 27 -0.85 2.63 13.23
CA ALA A 27 -0.06 3.80 13.59
C ALA A 27 -0.75 5.13 13.19
N LEU A 28 -1.49 5.17 12.07
CA LEU A 28 -2.28 6.35 11.68
C LEU A 28 -3.42 6.62 12.68
N LYS A 29 -4.13 5.57 13.11
CA LYS A 29 -5.20 5.70 14.11
C LYS A 29 -4.65 6.16 15.46
N GLU A 30 -3.49 5.64 15.88
CA GLU A 30 -2.81 6.06 17.10
C GLU A 30 -2.32 7.51 17.00
N LEU A 31 -1.76 7.91 15.86
CA LEU A 31 -1.36 9.30 15.62
C LEU A 31 -2.55 10.27 15.71
N ALA A 32 -3.72 9.88 15.20
CA ALA A 32 -4.95 10.65 15.33
C ALA A 32 -5.37 10.82 16.79
N GLN A 33 -5.34 9.74 17.58
CA GLN A 33 -5.65 9.79 19.01
C GLN A 33 -4.67 10.67 19.78
N GLN A 34 -3.38 10.63 19.42
CA GLN A 34 -2.38 11.52 20.01
C GLN A 34 -2.68 12.98 19.67
N ASP A 35 -2.91 13.31 18.39
CA ASP A 35 -3.21 14.68 17.93
C ASP A 35 -4.51 15.24 18.53
N ASP A 36 -5.49 14.39 18.82
CA ASP A 36 -6.72 14.77 19.52
C ASP A 36 -6.49 15.10 21.01
N ALA A 37 -5.50 14.47 21.65
CA ALA A 37 -5.15 14.70 23.06
C ALA A 37 -4.18 15.88 23.22
N GLU A 38 -3.14 15.92 22.40
CA GLU A 38 -2.13 16.98 22.34
C GLU A 38 -1.63 17.10 20.89
N ALA A 39 -1.67 18.31 20.36
CA ALA A 39 -1.30 18.56 18.97
C ALA A 39 0.11 18.00 18.66
N ILE A 40 0.21 17.13 17.65
CA ILE A 40 1.50 16.55 17.29
C ILE A 40 2.40 17.61 16.65
N SER A 41 3.71 17.45 16.82
CA SER A 41 4.68 18.32 16.15
C SER A 41 4.70 18.10 14.64
N GLU A 42 5.11 19.13 13.89
CA GLU A 42 5.34 19.02 12.43
C GLU A 42 6.38 17.94 12.09
N GLY A 43 7.39 17.75 12.94
CA GLY A 43 8.40 16.70 12.76
C GLY A 43 7.79 15.30 12.82
N GLN A 44 6.95 15.03 13.83
CA GLN A 44 6.23 13.75 13.93
C GLN A 44 5.32 13.52 12.72
N ARG A 45 4.59 14.56 12.28
CA ARG A 45 3.74 14.48 11.08
C ARG A 45 4.56 14.17 9.82
N TYR A 46 5.70 14.86 9.65
CA TYR A 46 6.59 14.66 8.51
C TYR A 46 7.18 13.25 8.46
N ASP A 47 7.72 12.75 9.58
CA ASP A 47 8.28 11.40 9.67
C ASP A 47 7.22 10.33 9.39
N PHE A 48 6.00 10.53 9.88
CA PHE A 48 4.89 9.65 9.54
C PHE A 48 4.57 9.67 8.04
N SER A 49 4.52 10.86 7.43
CA SER A 49 4.23 11.01 6.00
C SER A 49 5.22 10.26 5.10
N ILE A 50 6.51 10.24 5.46
CA ILE A 50 7.54 9.50 4.72
C ILE A 50 7.29 7.98 4.81
N ARG A 51 7.06 7.46 6.02
CA ARG A 51 6.83 6.02 6.22
C ARG A 51 5.56 5.57 5.51
N TRP A 52 4.48 6.36 5.64
CA TRP A 52 3.21 6.12 4.96
C TRP A 52 3.39 6.05 3.44
N GLY A 53 3.98 7.08 2.83
CA GLY A 53 4.22 7.12 1.39
C GLY A 53 5.09 5.96 0.89
N THR A 54 6.11 5.58 1.66
CA THR A 54 7.00 4.45 1.34
C THR A 54 6.26 3.13 1.31
N VAL A 55 5.40 2.87 2.32
CA VAL A 55 4.60 1.64 2.39
C VAL A 55 3.58 1.58 1.24
N LEU A 56 2.92 2.69 0.90
CA LEU A 56 1.99 2.71 -0.23
C LEU A 56 2.68 2.50 -1.58
N ALA A 57 3.78 3.20 -1.84
CA ALA A 57 4.50 3.12 -3.11
C ALA A 57 5.18 1.75 -3.33
N GLY A 58 5.52 1.05 -2.25
CA GLY A 58 6.15 -0.27 -2.29
C GLY A 58 5.16 -1.42 -2.12
N ARG A 59 4.61 -1.56 -0.91
CA ARG A 59 3.84 -2.75 -0.48
C ARG A 59 2.44 -2.75 -1.09
N LEU A 60 1.69 -1.66 -0.96
CA LEU A 60 0.33 -1.58 -1.51
C LEU A 60 0.35 -1.76 -3.03
N ARG A 61 1.28 -1.09 -3.71
CA ARG A 61 1.44 -1.22 -5.16
C ARG A 61 1.72 -2.67 -5.59
N ARG A 62 2.54 -3.40 -4.83
CA ARG A 62 2.84 -4.80 -5.12
C ARG A 62 1.59 -5.69 -4.99
N LEU A 63 0.76 -5.45 -3.97
CA LEU A 63 -0.54 -6.14 -3.82
C LEU A 63 -1.47 -5.86 -4.99
N VAL A 64 -1.60 -4.59 -5.39
CA VAL A 64 -2.40 -4.17 -6.56
C VAL A 64 -1.93 -4.89 -7.83
N HIS A 65 -0.62 -4.97 -8.03
CA HIS A 65 -0.03 -5.65 -9.18
C HIS A 65 -0.27 -7.17 -9.18
N TYR A 66 -0.23 -7.83 -8.01
CA TYR A 66 -0.49 -9.26 -7.95
C TYR A 66 -1.98 -9.59 -8.12
N SER A 67 -2.87 -8.79 -7.54
CA SER A 67 -4.32 -8.89 -7.77
C SER A 67 -4.67 -8.66 -9.25
N SER A 68 -4.10 -7.63 -9.90
CA SER A 68 -4.35 -7.34 -11.33
C SER A 68 -3.92 -8.48 -12.26
N LEU A 69 -2.88 -9.24 -11.87
CA LEU A 69 -2.39 -10.41 -12.60
C LEU A 69 -3.09 -11.73 -12.24
N GLY A 70 -4.07 -11.72 -11.32
CA GLY A 70 -4.74 -12.92 -10.82
C GLY A 70 -3.78 -13.88 -10.10
N ARG A 71 -2.77 -13.36 -9.40
CA ARG A 71 -1.74 -14.16 -8.71
C ARG A 71 -2.05 -14.41 -7.23
N LEU A 72 -3.07 -13.77 -6.68
CA LEU A 72 -3.53 -14.03 -5.32
C LEU A 72 -4.49 -15.23 -5.34
N ASN A 73 -4.38 -16.10 -4.35
CA ASN A 73 -5.43 -17.10 -4.11
C ASN A 73 -6.68 -16.41 -3.53
N GLU A 74 -7.78 -17.13 -3.41
CA GLU A 74 -9.05 -16.55 -2.92
C GLU A 74 -8.96 -15.96 -1.51
N ALA A 75 -8.16 -16.55 -0.61
CA ALA A 75 -8.01 -16.05 0.75
C ALA A 75 -7.22 -14.73 0.76
N ASP A 76 -6.17 -14.65 -0.04
CA ASP A 76 -5.34 -13.45 -0.19
C ASP A 76 -6.08 -12.32 -0.91
N GLU A 77 -6.91 -12.65 -1.91
CA GLU A 77 -7.76 -11.66 -2.57
C GLU A 77 -8.78 -11.07 -1.58
N ARG A 78 -9.40 -11.91 -0.74
CA ARG A 78 -10.29 -11.43 0.34
C ARG A 78 -9.58 -10.53 1.33
N ARG A 79 -8.36 -10.90 1.77
CA ARG A 79 -7.55 -10.08 2.67
C ARG A 79 -7.19 -8.74 2.04
N PHE A 80 -6.82 -8.74 0.76
CA PHE A 80 -6.51 -7.52 0.04
C PHE A 80 -7.74 -6.62 -0.13
N HIS A 81 -8.92 -7.18 -0.43
CA HIS A 81 -10.16 -6.41 -0.47
C HIS A 81 -10.50 -5.76 0.87
N ALA A 82 -10.42 -6.50 1.97
CA ALA A 82 -10.63 -5.96 3.31
C ALA A 82 -9.67 -4.81 3.62
N LEU A 83 -8.39 -4.94 3.24
CA LEU A 83 -7.40 -3.89 3.41
C LEU A 83 -7.71 -2.62 2.60
N ARG A 84 -8.20 -2.78 1.36
CA ARG A 84 -8.63 -1.64 0.52
C ARG A 84 -9.80 -0.90 1.14
N ASP A 85 -10.77 -1.62 1.66
CA ASP A 85 -11.93 -1.02 2.30
C ASP A 85 -11.55 -0.31 3.60
N GLU A 86 -10.67 -0.92 4.41
CA GLU A 86 -10.14 -0.25 5.61
C GLU A 86 -9.42 1.05 5.25
N LEU A 87 -8.50 1.03 4.26
CA LEU A 87 -7.80 2.24 3.80
C LEU A 87 -8.75 3.35 3.32
N ARG A 88 -9.87 2.99 2.67
CA ARG A 88 -10.88 3.97 2.24
C ARG A 88 -11.58 4.66 3.42
N THR A 89 -11.82 3.93 4.50
CA THR A 89 -12.43 4.51 5.72
C THR A 89 -11.55 5.57 6.39
N LEU A 90 -10.23 5.52 6.15
CA LEU A 90 -9.23 6.42 6.72
C LEU A 90 -9.01 7.70 5.90
N SER A 91 -9.75 7.91 4.81
CA SER A 91 -9.62 9.09 3.94
C SER A 91 -9.57 10.41 4.70
N HIS A 92 -10.46 10.59 5.68
CA HIS A 92 -10.49 11.78 6.53
C HIS A 92 -9.20 12.00 7.35
N LEU A 93 -8.57 10.94 7.86
CA LEU A 93 -7.28 11.05 8.57
C LEU A 93 -6.12 11.31 7.61
N ILE A 94 -6.15 10.67 6.44
CA ILE A 94 -5.16 10.89 5.37
C ILE A 94 -5.19 12.36 4.95
N ASP A 95 -6.37 12.96 4.80
CA ASP A 95 -6.51 14.38 4.48
C ASP A 95 -6.09 15.28 5.65
N ARG A 96 -6.52 14.98 6.88
CA ARG A 96 -6.13 15.73 8.11
C ARG A 96 -4.62 15.85 8.24
N PHE A 97 -3.89 14.75 8.03
CA PHE A 97 -2.42 14.71 8.13
C PHE A 97 -1.70 14.98 6.82
N ARG A 98 -2.43 15.33 5.74
CA ARG A 98 -1.88 15.62 4.40
C ARG A 98 -0.98 14.50 3.85
N LEU A 99 -1.41 13.27 4.05
CA LEU A 99 -0.68 12.07 3.65
C LEU A 99 -0.93 11.72 2.18
N ALA A 100 -0.05 10.89 1.61
CA ALA A 100 -0.25 10.34 0.28
C ALA A 100 -1.52 9.47 0.21
N GLN A 101 -2.32 9.66 -0.83
CA GLN A 101 -3.53 8.88 -1.05
C GLN A 101 -3.20 7.46 -1.56
N PRO A 102 -3.90 6.41 -1.08
CA PRO A 102 -3.78 5.05 -1.63
C PRO A 102 -4.19 5.00 -3.10
N ASP A 103 -3.31 4.48 -3.96
CA ASP A 103 -3.61 4.19 -5.37
C ASP A 103 -3.85 2.70 -5.55
N PHE A 104 -5.06 2.35 -5.97
CA PHE A 104 -5.47 0.96 -6.22
C PHE A 104 -5.45 0.59 -7.71
N THR A 105 -4.84 1.42 -8.55
CA THR A 105 -4.71 1.17 -9.98
C THR A 105 -3.34 0.61 -10.33
N ASP A 106 -3.29 -0.43 -11.15
CA ASP A 106 -2.01 -1.00 -11.63
C ASP A 106 -1.45 -0.13 -12.77
N ARG A 107 -0.97 1.07 -12.42
CA ARG A 107 -0.33 1.98 -13.38
C ARG A 107 1.15 1.65 -13.53
N PRO A 108 1.68 1.72 -14.78
CA PRO A 108 3.12 1.65 -15.00
C PRO A 108 3.85 2.72 -14.17
N PRO A 109 5.04 2.42 -13.62
CA PRO A 109 5.79 3.39 -12.85
C PRO A 109 6.11 4.61 -13.72
N ALA A 110 6.14 5.78 -13.09
CA ALA A 110 6.69 6.97 -13.75
C ALA A 110 8.09 6.63 -14.28
N ARG A 111 8.27 6.77 -15.60
CA ARG A 111 9.59 6.57 -16.21
C ARG A 111 10.49 7.71 -15.74
N ALA A 112 11.64 7.38 -15.16
CA ALA A 112 12.66 8.37 -14.87
C ALA A 112 12.98 9.16 -16.15
N LYS A 113 12.96 10.50 -16.07
CA LYS A 113 13.41 11.35 -17.18
C LYS A 113 14.87 11.00 -17.44
N ARG A 114 15.16 10.43 -18.61
CA ARG A 114 16.55 10.20 -19.04
C ARG A 114 17.24 11.56 -19.08
N PHE A 115 18.21 11.75 -18.19
CA PHE A 115 19.09 12.92 -18.21
C PHE A 115 19.86 12.88 -19.54
N ARG A 116 19.51 13.76 -20.48
CA ARG A 116 20.32 13.96 -21.69
C ARG A 116 21.45 14.91 -21.30
N PRO A 117 22.73 14.50 -21.38
CA PRO A 117 23.82 15.45 -21.21
C PRO A 117 23.71 16.50 -22.32
N ARG A 118 23.76 17.78 -21.95
CA ARG A 118 23.84 18.89 -22.91
C ARG A 118 25.21 18.77 -23.60
N ARG A 119 25.21 18.65 -24.93
CA ARG A 119 26.41 18.80 -25.76
C ARG A 119 26.74 20.28 -25.90
#